data_AF-A0A977Q1G6-F1
#
_entry.id   AF-A0A977Q1G6-F1
#
_cell.length_a   1.000
_cell.length_b   1.000
_cell.length_c   1.000
_cell.angle_alpha   90.00
_cell.angle_beta   90.00
_cell.angle_gamma   90.00
#
_symmetry.space_group_name_H-M   'P 1'
#
loop_
_entity.id
_entity.type
_entity.pdbx_description
1 polymer ?
#
loop_
_entity_poly.entity_id
_entity_poly.type
_entity_poly.pdbx_seq_one_letter_code
_entity_poly.pdbx_strand_id
1 'polypeptide(L)'
;MLSRWTDFLTTDGEKEWRKRDEEFDNDIADRTELIDKWNESWTCLFNAINPLTDNDLAKEIFIRNQGHSITEAINRQLAHYPYHIGQIVFIGKMLCNDKWTSLSIPKGNSKEYNAGKFSKPKHKQHFTDEYLKREK
;
A
#
# COMPACT_ATOMS: atom_id res chain seq x y z
N MET A 1 7.30 -6.19 3.99
CA MET A 1 7.71 -4.79 3.74
C MET A 1 8.99 -4.45 4.49
N LEU A 2 9.12 -4.80 5.78
CA LEU A 2 10.28 -4.52 6.64
C LEU A 2 11.64 -4.72 5.94
N SER A 3 11.91 -5.93 5.43
CA SER A 3 13.19 -6.22 4.74
C SER A 3 13.52 -5.25 3.61
N ARG A 4 12.51 -4.77 2.86
CA ARG A 4 12.72 -3.89 1.70
C ARG A 4 13.03 -2.44 2.07
N TRP A 5 12.63 -2.00 3.27
CA TRP A 5 12.65 -0.57 3.63
C TRP A 5 13.53 -0.23 4.83
N THR A 6 13.84 -1.19 5.72
CA THR A 6 14.86 -1.01 6.75
C THR A 6 16.21 -0.73 6.10
N ASP A 7 16.83 0.40 6.41
CA ASP A 7 18.17 0.79 5.94
C ASP A 7 18.38 0.64 4.42
N PHE A 8 17.32 0.85 3.63
CA PHE A 8 17.30 0.51 2.19
C PHE A 8 18.27 1.34 1.33
N LEU A 9 18.72 2.48 1.84
CA LEU A 9 19.72 3.34 1.18
C LEU A 9 21.15 2.81 1.34
N THR A 10 21.41 1.98 2.35
CA THR A 10 22.77 1.60 2.75
C THR A 10 22.99 0.09 2.75
N THR A 11 21.91 -0.70 2.71
CA THR A 11 21.98 -2.16 2.77
C THR A 11 20.99 -2.78 1.78
N ASP A 12 21.27 -4.00 1.35
CA ASP A 12 20.42 -4.70 0.38
C ASP A 12 18.99 -4.86 0.91
N GLY A 13 17.98 -4.70 0.06
CA GLY A 13 16.58 -4.88 0.43
C GLY A 13 16.20 -6.32 0.82
N GLU A 14 17.08 -7.31 0.67
CA GLU A 14 16.96 -8.66 1.22
C GLU A 14 17.85 -8.78 2.46
N LYS A 15 17.24 -8.84 3.65
CA LYS A 15 17.99 -8.89 4.91
C LYS A 15 18.29 -10.32 5.33
N GLU A 16 19.45 -10.55 5.96
CA GLU A 16 19.84 -11.86 6.49
C GLU A 16 18.86 -12.40 7.54
N TRP A 17 18.24 -11.50 8.32
CA TRP A 17 17.24 -11.86 9.31
C TRP A 17 15.87 -12.18 8.70
N ARG A 18 15.65 -11.90 7.41
CA ARG A 18 14.38 -12.20 6.75
C ARG A 18 14.30 -13.70 6.48
N LYS A 19 13.30 -14.34 7.07
CA LYS A 19 13.04 -15.76 6.89
C LYS A 19 11.78 -15.95 6.06
N ARG A 20 11.95 -15.95 4.74
CA ARG A 20 10.83 -15.94 3.78
C ARG A 20 9.85 -17.08 4.00
N ASP A 21 10.30 -18.28 4.32
CA ASP A 21 9.41 -19.42 4.43
C ASP A 21 8.59 -19.37 5.72
N GLU A 22 9.16 -18.85 6.81
CA GLU A 22 8.44 -18.58 8.07
C GLU A 22 7.36 -17.49 7.90
N GLU A 23 7.47 -16.60 6.90
CA GLU A 23 6.43 -15.60 6.60
C GLU A 23 5.08 -16.22 6.17
N PHE A 24 5.05 -17.52 5.85
CA PHE A 24 3.84 -18.27 5.49
C PHE A 24 3.27 -19.09 6.64
N ASP A 25 3.95 -19.14 7.79
CA ASP A 25 3.43 -19.80 8.97
C ASP A 25 2.27 -18.96 9.55
N ASN A 26 1.21 -19.64 9.99
CA ASN A 26 0.04 -18.97 10.57
C ASN A 26 0.25 -18.76 12.08
N ASP A 27 1.22 -17.91 12.41
CA ASP A 27 1.67 -17.64 13.79
C ASP A 27 0.98 -16.43 14.44
N ILE A 28 0.18 -15.68 13.68
CA ILE A 28 -0.59 -14.52 14.16
C ILE A 28 -1.80 -15.01 14.96
N ALA A 29 -1.84 -14.70 16.25
CA ALA A 29 -2.83 -15.23 17.18
C ALA A 29 -4.20 -14.55 17.07
N ASP A 30 -4.22 -13.24 16.84
CA ASP A 30 -5.46 -12.46 16.81
C ASP A 30 -5.42 -11.23 15.89
N ARG A 31 -6.57 -10.54 15.84
CA ARG A 31 -6.75 -9.35 15.00
C ARG A 31 -5.86 -8.18 15.45
N THR A 32 -5.63 -8.01 16.75
CA THR A 32 -4.81 -6.93 17.27
C THR A 32 -3.39 -7.11 16.80
N GLU A 33 -2.84 -8.31 16.98
CA GLU A 33 -1.50 -8.65 16.51
C GLU A 33 -1.35 -8.47 14.99
N LEU A 34 -2.36 -8.92 14.22
CA LEU A 34 -2.36 -8.73 12.76
C LEU A 34 -2.26 -7.25 12.38
N ILE A 35 -3.05 -6.40 13.04
CA ILE A 35 -3.07 -4.95 12.77
C ILE A 35 -1.76 -4.29 13.22
N ASP A 36 -1.17 -4.73 14.32
CA ASP A 36 0.11 -4.22 14.81
C ASP A 36 1.24 -4.52 13.82
N LYS A 37 1.37 -5.78 13.36
CA LYS A 37 2.34 -6.16 12.32
C LYS A 37 2.11 -5.42 11.00
N TRP A 38 0.85 -5.22 10.63
CA TRP A 38 0.47 -4.43 9.45
C TRP A 38 0.98 -2.98 9.58
N ASN A 39 0.66 -2.32 10.69
CA ASN A 39 1.03 -0.93 10.93
C ASN A 39 2.55 -0.74 11.09
N GLU A 40 3.25 -1.69 11.71
CA GLU A 40 4.70 -1.70 11.82
C GLU A 40 5.35 -1.66 10.44
N SER A 41 4.89 -2.52 9.52
CA SER A 41 5.36 -2.58 8.14
C SER A 41 5.13 -1.28 7.36
N TRP A 42 3.95 -0.65 7.50
CA TRP A 42 3.67 0.64 6.85
C TRP A 42 4.48 1.78 7.46
N THR A 43 4.63 1.80 8.77
CA THR A 43 5.45 2.80 9.47
C THR A 43 6.89 2.74 9.00
N CYS A 44 7.46 1.54 8.85
CA CYS A 44 8.79 1.35 8.28
C CYS A 44 8.91 1.94 6.87
N LEU A 45 7.95 1.65 5.97
CA LEU A 45 7.91 2.24 4.63
C LEU A 45 7.87 3.77 4.69
N PHE A 46 6.93 4.34 5.44
CA PHE A 46 6.73 5.79 5.47
C PHE A 46 7.93 6.52 6.07
N ASN A 47 8.52 5.99 7.14
CA ASN A 47 9.74 6.55 7.71
C ASN A 47 10.92 6.50 6.72
N ALA A 48 10.98 5.49 5.86
CA ALA A 48 12.02 5.38 4.84
C ALA A 48 11.82 6.36 3.67
N ILE A 49 10.57 6.57 3.21
CA ILE A 49 10.30 7.37 2.00
C ILE A 49 10.01 8.85 2.27
N ASN A 50 9.44 9.20 3.43
CA ASN A 50 9.05 10.58 3.72
C ASN A 50 10.22 11.58 3.75
N PRO A 51 11.44 11.22 4.19
CA PRO A 51 12.57 12.14 4.16
C PRO A 51 13.21 12.33 2.78
N LEU A 52 12.82 11.52 1.79
CA LEU A 52 13.41 11.57 0.46
C LEU A 52 13.11 12.90 -0.23
N THR A 53 14.09 13.37 -0.98
CA THR A 53 14.01 14.53 -1.85
C THR A 53 14.05 14.10 -3.32
N ASP A 54 13.70 15.00 -4.23
CA ASP A 54 13.77 14.74 -5.67
C ASP A 54 15.19 14.30 -6.12
N ASN A 55 16.22 14.81 -5.45
CA ASN A 55 17.62 14.45 -5.72
C ASN A 55 17.97 13.01 -5.33
N ASP A 56 17.18 12.39 -4.45
CA ASP A 56 17.40 11.01 -4.01
C ASP A 56 16.82 9.99 -5.00
N LEU A 57 15.81 10.36 -5.76
CA LEU A 57 15.00 9.41 -6.55
C LEU A 57 15.81 8.62 -7.59
N ALA A 58 16.89 9.20 -8.09
CA ALA A 58 17.80 8.57 -9.06
C ALA A 58 18.95 7.78 -8.41
N LYS A 59 19.11 7.81 -7.09
CA LYS A 59 20.17 7.08 -6.39
C LYS A 59 19.98 5.58 -6.55
N GLU A 60 21.10 4.88 -6.73
CA GLU A 60 21.13 3.43 -6.80
C GLU A 60 21.00 2.81 -5.40
N ILE A 61 20.13 1.83 -5.29
CA ILE A 61 20.00 0.91 -4.15
C ILE A 61 20.05 -0.53 -4.67
N PHE A 62 20.25 -1.48 -3.77
CA PHE A 62 20.34 -2.89 -4.12
C PHE A 62 19.18 -3.69 -3.58
N ILE A 63 18.63 -4.56 -4.42
CA ILE A 63 17.68 -5.59 -4.01
C ILE A 63 18.16 -6.92 -4.59
N ARG A 64 18.64 -7.82 -3.74
CA ARG A 64 19.25 -9.10 -4.13
C ARG A 64 20.45 -8.90 -5.07
N ASN A 65 21.33 -7.97 -4.73
CA ASN A 65 22.49 -7.54 -5.51
C ASN A 65 22.13 -6.97 -6.90
N GLN A 66 20.86 -6.63 -7.15
CA GLN A 66 20.43 -5.98 -8.38
C GLN A 66 20.27 -4.49 -8.12
N GLY A 67 21.00 -3.68 -8.89
CA GLY A 67 20.92 -2.23 -8.84
C GLY A 67 19.56 -1.75 -9.34
N HIS A 68 18.97 -0.82 -8.59
CA HIS A 68 17.73 -0.14 -8.92
C HIS A 68 17.84 1.31 -8.51
N SER A 69 17.27 2.23 -9.28
CA SER A 69 16.93 3.55 -8.76
C SER A 69 15.89 3.43 -7.64
N ILE A 70 15.88 4.39 -6.72
CA ILE A 70 14.82 4.49 -5.71
C ILE A 70 13.43 4.54 -6.37
N THR A 71 13.29 5.26 -7.49
CA THR A 71 12.02 5.28 -8.25
C THR A 71 11.59 3.90 -8.74
N GLU A 72 12.49 3.09 -9.30
CA GLU A 72 12.17 1.73 -9.74
C GLU A 72 11.76 0.85 -8.55
N ALA A 73 12.46 0.97 -7.41
CA ALA A 73 12.13 0.23 -6.21
C ALA A 73 10.75 0.60 -5.65
N ILE A 74 10.42 1.90 -5.58
CA ILE A 74 9.09 2.37 -5.17
C ILE A 74 8.03 1.84 -6.13
N ASN A 75 8.21 1.98 -7.44
CA ASN A 75 7.23 1.52 -8.42
C ASN A 75 7.00 0.01 -8.36
N ARG A 76 8.06 -0.77 -8.15
CA ARG A 76 7.94 -2.22 -7.97
C ARG A 76 7.07 -2.56 -6.76
N GLN A 77 7.23 -1.87 -5.64
CA GLN A 77 6.39 -2.07 -4.45
C GLN A 77 4.96 -1.54 -4.65
N LEU A 78 4.80 -0.42 -5.37
CA LEU A 78 3.50 0.14 -5.73
C LEU A 78 2.68 -0.80 -6.61
N ALA A 79 3.30 -1.62 -7.46
CA ALA A 79 2.58 -2.66 -8.20
C ALA A 79 2.28 -3.89 -7.32
N HIS A 80 3.21 -4.26 -6.45
CA HIS A 80 3.13 -5.47 -5.63
C HIS A 80 2.11 -5.37 -4.50
N TYR A 81 2.04 -4.26 -3.75
CA TYR A 81 1.14 -4.15 -2.61
C TYR A 81 -0.33 -4.15 -2.99
N PRO A 82 -0.80 -3.36 -3.99
CA PRO A 82 -2.20 -3.39 -4.41
C PRO A 82 -2.62 -4.75 -4.96
N TYR A 83 -1.71 -5.51 -5.58
CA TYR A 83 -1.98 -6.88 -6.01
C TYR A 83 -2.39 -7.76 -4.83
N HIS A 84 -1.58 -7.80 -3.76
CA HIS A 84 -1.89 -8.60 -2.57
C HIS A 84 -3.06 -8.05 -1.76
N ILE A 85 -3.20 -6.72 -1.64
CA ILE A 85 -4.38 -6.09 -1.03
C ILE A 85 -5.65 -6.49 -1.79
N GLY A 86 -5.59 -6.55 -3.12
CA GLY A 86 -6.69 -7.02 -3.96
C GLY A 86 -7.08 -8.47 -3.66
N GLN A 87 -6.10 -9.35 -3.44
CA GLN A 87 -6.36 -10.74 -3.01
C GLN A 87 -7.07 -10.79 -1.65
N ILE A 88 -6.62 -10.00 -0.66
CA ILE A 88 -7.26 -9.90 0.66
C ILE A 88 -8.70 -9.40 0.52
N VAL A 89 -8.92 -8.34 -0.24
CA VAL A 89 -10.26 -7.78 -0.51
C VAL A 89 -11.17 -8.82 -1.17
N PHE A 90 -10.65 -9.59 -2.12
CA PHE A 90 -11.42 -10.62 -2.80
C PHE A 90 -11.84 -11.75 -1.86
N ILE A 91 -10.93 -12.22 -1.00
CA ILE A 91 -11.24 -13.20 0.05
C ILE A 91 -12.27 -12.64 1.02
N GLY A 92 -12.09 -11.41 1.52
CA GLY A 92 -13.05 -10.76 2.39
C GLY A 92 -14.44 -10.65 1.76
N LYS A 93 -14.51 -10.31 0.47
CA LYS A 93 -15.77 -10.28 -0.27
C LYS A 93 -16.45 -11.65 -0.34
N MET A 94 -15.69 -12.72 -0.61
CA MET A 94 -16.23 -14.09 -0.64
C MET A 94 -16.77 -14.51 0.74
N LEU A 95 -16.05 -14.19 1.81
CA LEU A 95 -16.45 -14.55 3.17
C LEU A 95 -17.67 -13.75 3.66
N CYS A 96 -17.75 -12.45 3.35
CA CYS A 96 -18.87 -11.61 3.74
C CYS A 96 -20.14 -11.86 2.90
N ASN A 97 -20.00 -12.33 1.66
CA ASN A 97 -21.08 -12.57 0.70
C ASN A 97 -22.09 -11.39 0.66
N ASP A 98 -23.35 -11.62 1.00
CA ASP A 98 -24.42 -10.60 0.98
C ASP A 98 -24.19 -9.47 2.00
N LYS A 99 -23.33 -9.67 3.00
CA LYS A 99 -22.93 -8.65 3.98
C LYS A 99 -21.76 -7.79 3.49
N TRP A 100 -21.23 -8.02 2.29
CA TRP A 100 -20.13 -7.22 1.75
C TRP A 100 -20.58 -5.80 1.40
N THR A 101 -19.96 -4.81 2.03
CA THR A 101 -20.11 -3.40 1.65
C THR A 101 -19.14 -3.05 0.53
N SER A 102 -19.65 -2.56 -0.59
CA SER A 102 -18.81 -2.12 -1.72
C SER A 102 -17.82 -1.03 -1.30
N LEU A 103 -16.54 -1.21 -1.63
CA LEU A 103 -15.47 -0.22 -1.42
C LEU A 103 -15.43 0.87 -2.49
N SER A 104 -16.31 0.77 -3.49
CA SER A 104 -16.48 1.72 -4.59
C SER A 104 -17.98 1.85 -4.91
N ILE A 105 -18.32 2.34 -6.09
CA ILE A 105 -19.70 2.50 -6.54
C ILE A 105 -20.37 1.11 -6.67
N PRO A 106 -21.46 0.83 -5.93
CA PRO A 106 -22.17 -0.44 -6.07
C PRO A 106 -22.67 -0.68 -7.50
N LYS A 107 -22.75 -1.95 -7.90
CA LYS A 107 -23.29 -2.35 -9.21
C LYS A 107 -24.71 -1.81 -9.37
N GLY A 108 -24.96 -1.09 -10.47
CA GLY A 108 -26.26 -0.45 -10.77
C GLY A 108 -26.29 1.05 -10.45
N ASN A 109 -25.39 1.55 -9.59
CA ASN A 109 -25.46 2.93 -9.08
C ASN A 109 -24.50 3.90 -9.80
N SER A 110 -23.78 3.46 -10.84
CA SER A 110 -22.79 4.30 -11.54
C SER A 110 -23.41 5.51 -12.24
N LYS A 111 -24.62 5.39 -12.79
CA LYS A 111 -25.29 6.50 -13.49
C LYS A 111 -25.60 7.66 -12.54
N GLU A 112 -26.19 7.35 -11.38
CA GLU A 112 -26.54 8.34 -10.36
C GLU A 112 -25.29 9.01 -9.79
N TYR A 113 -24.28 8.21 -9.42
CA TYR A 113 -23.00 8.74 -8.93
C TYR A 113 -22.36 9.71 -9.93
N ASN A 114 -22.31 9.32 -11.21
CA ASN A 114 -21.72 10.14 -12.27
C ASN A 114 -22.53 11.41 -12.56
N ALA A 115 -23.86 11.37 -12.46
CA ALA A 115 -24.69 12.57 -12.59
C ALA A 115 -24.30 13.64 -11.53
N GLY A 116 -24.06 13.21 -10.29
CA GLY A 116 -23.58 14.10 -9.22
C GLY A 116 -22.15 14.61 -9.42
N LYS A 117 -21.26 13.80 -10.00
CA LYS A 117 -19.88 14.25 -10.31
C LYS A 117 -19.85 15.24 -11.47
N PHE A 118 -20.61 14.99 -12.53
CA PHE A 118 -20.59 15.79 -13.75
C PHE A 118 -21.49 17.03 -13.70
N SER A 119 -22.33 17.18 -12.68
CA SER A 119 -23.04 18.44 -12.41
C SER A 119 -22.11 19.56 -11.92
N LYS A 120 -20.91 19.21 -11.45
CA LYS A 120 -19.89 20.16 -11.01
C LYS A 120 -18.95 20.52 -12.17
N PRO A 121 -18.46 21.77 -12.25
CA PRO A 121 -17.45 22.13 -13.23
C PRO A 121 -16.15 21.33 -13.01
N LYS A 122 -15.38 21.17 -14.08
CA LYS A 122 -14.02 20.60 -13.99
C LYS A 122 -13.19 21.47 -13.05
N HIS A 123 -12.50 20.82 -12.11
CA HIS A 123 -11.66 21.48 -11.12
C HIS A 123 -10.48 20.59 -10.77
N LYS A 124 -9.42 21.20 -10.23
CA LYS A 124 -8.27 20.50 -9.68
C LYS A 124 -8.46 20.39 -8.16
N GLN A 125 -8.44 19.18 -7.64
CA GLN A 125 -8.46 18.88 -6.22
C GLN A 125 -7.57 17.67 -5.94
N HIS A 126 -7.13 17.49 -4.70
CA HIS A 126 -6.47 16.26 -4.33
C HIS A 126 -7.52 15.15 -4.20
N PHE A 127 -7.20 13.93 -4.67
CA PHE A 127 -8.18 12.83 -4.71
C PHE A 127 -8.78 12.52 -3.33
N THR A 128 -7.98 12.63 -2.27
CA THR A 128 -8.42 12.34 -0.90
C THR A 128 -9.24 13.44 -0.25
N ASP A 129 -9.33 14.64 -0.83
CA ASP A 129 -10.09 15.76 -0.27
C ASP A 129 -11.60 15.46 -0.19
N GLU A 130 -12.08 14.57 -1.05
CA GLU A 130 -13.48 14.13 -1.06
C GLU A 130 -13.80 13.14 0.05
N TYR A 131 -12.80 12.47 0.62
CA TYR A 131 -12.97 11.34 1.53
C TYR A 131 -12.46 11.62 2.95
N LEU A 132 -11.39 12.41 3.08
CA LEU A 132 -10.82 12.78 4.37
C LEU A 132 -11.43 14.10 4.82
N LYS A 133 -12.16 14.08 5.93
CA LYS A 133 -12.51 15.31 6.65
C LYS A 133 -11.23 15.88 7.23
N ARG A 134 -10.63 16.86 6.56
CA ARG A 134 -9.53 17.62 7.15
C ARG A 134 -10.13 18.46 8.28
N GLU A 135 -9.73 18.18 9.52
CA GLU A 135 -9.94 19.16 10.59
C GLU A 135 -9.20 20.44 10.20
N LYS A 136 -9.89 21.58 10.27
CA LYS A 136 -9.34 22.88 9.94
C LYS A 136 -8.49 23.41 11.09
#